data_AF-A0A947RVF2-F1
#
_entry.id   AF-A0A947RVF2-F1
#
_cell.length_a   1.000
_cell.length_b   1.000
_cell.length_c   1.000
_cell.angle_alpha   90.00
_cell.angle_beta   90.00
_cell.angle_gamma   90.00
#
_symmetry.space_group_name_H-M   'P 1'
#
loop_
_entity.id
_entity.type
_entity.pdbx_description
1 polymer ?
#
loop_
_entity_poly.entity_id
_entity_poly.type
_entity_poly.pdbx_seq_one_letter_code
_entity_poly.pdbx_strand_id
1 'polypeptide(L)'
;RGTRLPWLVLAGGLAGLALALLMQWWMNAVDYPFWISGKPFFGIPAAVPVAFELTVLLSALTTFFGMWALNGLPRHHHPLFNSERFKRATADRFFISLEAADPRFHPERTRAFAETLGAQDVEAVED
;
A
#
# COMPACT_ATOMS: atom_id res chain seq x y z
N ARG A 1 -7.09 3.60 15.05
CA ARG A 1 -6.08 4.55 14.52
C ARG A 1 -6.07 4.41 13.00
N GLY A 2 -6.05 5.51 12.24
CA GLY A 2 -6.01 5.44 10.78
C GLY A 2 -4.68 4.87 10.27
N THR A 3 -4.70 4.24 9.10
CA THR A 3 -3.47 3.81 8.41
C THR A 3 -2.62 5.04 8.04
N ARG A 4 -1.28 4.87 8.02
CA ARG A 4 -0.33 5.91 7.60
C ARG A 4 -0.24 6.06 6.07
N LEU A 5 -0.80 5.11 5.32
CA LEU A 5 -0.70 5.06 3.86
C LEU A 5 -1.15 6.36 3.15
N PRO A 6 -2.29 7.00 3.49
CA PRO A 6 -2.75 8.20 2.78
C PRO A 6 -1.75 9.36 2.85
N TRP A 7 -1.03 9.49 3.98
CA TRP A 7 0.00 10.52 4.14
C TRP A 7 1.23 10.27 3.26
N LEU A 8 1.61 9.00 3.08
CA LEU A 8 2.66 8.63 2.14
C LEU A 8 2.25 8.95 0.70
N VAL A 9 1.02 8.59 0.32
CA VAL A 9 0.48 8.87 -1.01
C VAL A 9 0.41 10.36 -1.30
N LEU A 10 -0.01 11.17 -0.33
CA LEU A 10 0.00 12.62 -0.46
C LEU A 10 1.41 13.16 -0.69
N ALA A 11 2.40 12.68 0.07
CA ALA A 11 3.80 13.07 -0.12
C ALA A 11 4.32 12.67 -1.51
N GLY A 12 3.97 11.47 -1.99
CA GLY A 12 4.32 11.00 -3.34
C GLY A 12 3.68 11.85 -4.45
N GLY A 13 2.41 12.22 -4.30
CA GLY A 13 1.71 13.11 -5.22
C GLY A 13 2.31 14.51 -5.26
N LEU A 14 2.59 15.10 -4.09
CA LEU A 14 3.25 16.42 -4.00
C LEU A 14 4.64 16.40 -4.63
N ALA A 15 5.41 15.32 -4.42
CA ALA A 15 6.70 15.14 -5.08
C ALA A 15 6.54 15.03 -6.61
N GLY A 16 5.51 14.34 -7.10
CA GLY A 16 5.21 14.22 -8.53
C GLY A 16 4.84 15.55 -9.18
N LEU A 17 4.01 16.34 -8.49
CA LEU A 17 3.65 17.69 -8.93
C LEU A 17 4.88 18.61 -9.00
N ALA A 18 5.69 18.62 -7.94
CA ALA A 18 6.90 19.44 -7.87
C ALA A 18 7.91 19.03 -8.94
N LEU A 19 8.11 17.71 -9.12
CA LEU A 19 9.00 17.17 -10.14
C LEU A 19 8.57 17.57 -11.54
N ALA A 20 7.28 17.44 -11.87
CA ALA A 20 6.78 17.79 -13.20
C ALA A 20 6.96 19.27 -13.51
N LEU A 21 6.56 20.16 -12.59
CA LEU A 21 6.68 21.60 -12.77
C LEU A 21 8.15 22.03 -12.87
N LEU A 22 9.01 21.50 -11.99
CA LEU A 22 10.44 21.79 -12.02
C LEU A 22 11.10 21.30 -13.31
N MET A 23 10.80 20.07 -13.73
CA MET A 23 11.32 19.47 -14.95
C MET A 23 10.90 20.28 -16.18
N GLN A 24 9.62 20.61 -16.30
CA GLN A 24 9.11 21.35 -17.46
C GLN A 24 9.64 22.78 -17.50
N TRP A 25 9.73 23.45 -16.35
CA TRP A 25 10.32 24.78 -16.27
C TRP A 25 11.80 24.75 -16.65
N TRP A 26 12.58 23.81 -16.08
CA TRP A 26 14.00 23.67 -16.36
C TRP A 26 14.26 23.42 -17.83
N MET A 27 13.60 22.41 -18.42
CA MET A 27 13.83 22.01 -19.80
C MET A 27 13.43 23.09 -20.80
N ASN A 28 12.29 23.76 -20.60
CA ASN A 28 11.78 24.72 -21.58
C ASN A 28 12.31 26.16 -21.39
N ALA A 29 12.69 26.57 -20.18
CA ALA A 29 13.08 27.95 -19.90
C ALA A 29 14.57 28.13 -19.58
N VAL A 30 15.28 27.08 -19.17
CA VAL A 30 16.68 27.18 -18.72
C VAL A 30 17.62 26.40 -19.64
N ASP A 31 17.41 25.09 -19.78
CA ASP A 31 18.34 24.19 -20.45
C ASP A 31 18.34 24.39 -21.98
N TYR A 32 17.17 24.28 -22.60
CA TYR A 32 17.03 24.43 -24.05
C TYR A 32 15.78 25.26 -24.40
N PRO A 33 15.86 26.59 -24.29
CA PRO A 33 14.75 27.47 -24.64
C PRO A 33 14.48 27.43 -26.14
N PHE A 34 13.38 26.75 -26.52
CA PHE A 34 12.97 26.61 -27.91
C PHE A 34 11.72 27.45 -28.21
N TRP A 35 11.83 28.34 -29.19
CA TRP A 35 10.78 29.32 -29.48
C TRP A 35 9.74 28.74 -30.44
N ILE A 36 8.60 28.28 -29.89
CA ILE A 36 7.53 27.63 -30.66
C ILE A 36 6.29 28.52 -30.70
N SER A 37 5.86 28.90 -31.91
CA SER A 37 4.55 29.52 -32.14
C SER A 37 4.30 30.82 -31.33
N GLY A 38 5.36 31.55 -30.98
CA GLY A 38 5.27 32.81 -30.21
C GLY A 38 4.85 32.65 -28.75
N LYS A 39 4.80 31.42 -28.21
CA LYS A 39 4.42 31.15 -26.82
C LYS A 39 5.57 31.47 -25.87
N PRO A 40 5.26 31.85 -24.60
CA PRO A 40 6.30 31.98 -23.58
C PRO A 40 6.99 30.64 -23.35
N PHE A 41 8.29 30.68 -23.02
CA PHE A 41 9.10 29.48 -22.78
C PHE A 41 8.54 28.56 -21.69
N PHE A 42 7.87 29.11 -20.67
CA PHE A 42 7.12 28.31 -19.72
C PHE A 42 5.68 28.83 -19.62
N GLY A 43 4.71 27.96 -19.90
CA GLY A 43 3.29 28.26 -19.82
C GLY A 43 2.55 27.23 -18.97
N ILE A 44 1.98 27.67 -17.85
CA ILE A 44 1.26 26.79 -16.92
C ILE A 44 0.15 25.98 -17.60
N PRO A 45 -0.71 26.54 -18.49
CA PRO A 45 -1.77 25.75 -19.12
C PRO A 45 -1.26 24.54 -19.92
N ALA A 46 -0.10 24.66 -20.56
CA ALA A 46 0.52 23.57 -21.31
C ALA A 46 1.22 22.56 -20.37
N ALA A 47 1.61 22.98 -19.17
CA ALA A 47 2.26 22.11 -18.19
C ALA A 47 1.27 21.25 -17.39
N VAL A 48 0.03 21.71 -17.21
CA VAL A 48 -1.00 21.03 -16.40
C VAL A 48 -1.20 19.54 -16.75
N PRO A 49 -1.33 19.12 -18.03
CA PRO A 49 -1.54 17.71 -18.34
C PRO A 49 -0.39 16.82 -17.85
N VAL A 50 0.85 17.24 -18.06
CA VAL A 50 2.05 16.48 -17.61
C VAL A 50 2.15 16.48 -16.09
N ALA A 51 1.90 17.63 -15.46
CA ALA A 51 1.90 17.75 -14.01
C ALA A 51 0.84 16.87 -13.34
N PHE A 52 -0.36 16.79 -13.92
CA PHE A 52 -1.42 15.91 -13.46
C PHE A 52 -1.01 14.44 -13.57
N GLU A 53 -0.54 13.99 -14.74
CA GLU A 53 -0.15 12.60 -14.97
C GLU A 53 0.98 12.17 -14.04
N LEU A 54 2.01 13.00 -13.84
CA LEU A 54 3.13 12.67 -12.95
C LEU A 54 2.71 12.62 -11.47
N THR A 55 1.78 13.50 -11.07
CA THR A 55 1.17 13.49 -9.73
C THR A 55 0.42 12.17 -9.49
N VAL A 56 -0.44 11.77 -10.44
CA VAL A 56 -1.22 10.52 -10.34
C VAL A 56 -0.29 9.30 -10.36
N LEU A 57 0.71 9.28 -11.25
CA LEU A 57 1.69 8.21 -11.37
C LEU A 57 2.44 7.98 -10.05
N LEU A 58 3.05 9.02 -9.48
CA LEU A 58 3.79 8.86 -8.22
C LEU A 58 2.88 8.56 -7.03
N SER A 59 1.65 9.09 -7.03
CA SER A 59 0.64 8.73 -6.02
C SER A 59 0.28 7.25 -6.10
N ALA A 60 0.04 6.73 -7.30
CA ALA A 60 -0.33 5.33 -7.53
C ALA A 60 0.83 4.38 -7.17
N LEU A 61 2.07 4.68 -7.59
CA LEU A 61 3.24 3.89 -7.23
C LEU A 61 3.47 3.88 -5.71
N THR A 62 3.37 5.04 -5.06
CA THR A 62 3.49 5.13 -3.60
C THR A 62 2.37 4.36 -2.90
N THR A 63 1.15 4.38 -3.44
CA THR A 63 0.04 3.58 -2.91
C THR A 63 0.33 2.09 -3.02
N PHE A 64 0.73 1.64 -4.20
CA PHE A 64 1.00 0.23 -4.50
C PHE A 64 2.13 -0.33 -3.62
N PHE A 65 3.31 0.31 -3.66
CA PHE A 65 4.46 -0.13 -2.89
C PHE A 65 4.30 0.14 -1.39
N GLY A 66 3.67 1.25 -1.01
CA GLY A 66 3.40 1.57 0.39
C GLY A 66 2.44 0.57 1.04
N MET A 67 1.41 0.11 0.32
CA MET A 67 0.51 -0.93 0.81
C MET A 67 1.24 -2.25 1.01
N TRP A 68 2.08 -2.66 0.05
CA TRP A 68 2.90 -3.86 0.18
C TRP A 68 3.82 -3.78 1.40
N ALA A 69 4.58 -2.70 1.54
CA ALA A 69 5.52 -2.52 2.64
C ALA A 69 4.81 -2.50 4.01
N LEU A 70 3.69 -1.80 4.14
CA LEU A 70 2.96 -1.70 5.41
C LEU A 70 2.24 -3.01 5.80
N ASN A 71 1.88 -3.85 4.83
CA ASN A 71 1.29 -5.16 5.08
C ASN A 71 2.35 -6.29 5.17
N GLY A 72 3.64 -5.97 5.06
CA GLY A 72 4.71 -6.96 5.10
C GLY A 72 4.74 -7.89 3.88
N LEU A 73 4.32 -7.42 2.71
CA LEU A 73 4.32 -8.14 1.45
C LEU A 73 5.57 -7.81 0.60
N PRO A 74 6.08 -8.76 -0.21
CA PRO A 74 5.55 -10.10 -0.45
C PRO A 74 5.95 -11.07 0.67
N ARG A 75 4.97 -11.80 1.20
CA ARG A 75 5.20 -12.85 2.20
C ARG A 75 4.81 -14.19 1.59
N HIS A 76 5.79 -14.89 1.02
CA HIS A 76 5.56 -16.16 0.33
C HIS A 76 5.21 -17.31 1.27
N HIS A 77 5.63 -17.23 2.53
CA HIS A 77 5.32 -18.23 3.55
C HIS A 77 4.70 -17.57 4.79
N HIS A 78 3.60 -18.14 5.24
CA HIS A 78 2.92 -17.82 6.49
C HIS A 78 2.46 -19.13 7.13
N PRO A 79 2.66 -19.35 8.44
CA PRO A 79 2.32 -20.62 9.12
C PRO A 79 0.90 -21.10 8.85
N LEU A 80 -0.07 -20.18 8.83
CA LEU A 80 -1.48 -20.45 8.47
C LEU A 80 -1.67 -21.20 7.14
N PHE A 81 -0.74 -21.10 6.19
CA PHE A 81 -0.81 -21.84 4.92
C PHE A 81 -0.59 -23.36 5.10
N ASN A 82 -0.05 -23.81 6.24
CA ASN A 82 0.10 -25.23 6.57
C ASN A 82 -1.24 -25.90 6.96
N SER A 83 -2.27 -25.13 7.36
CA SER A 83 -3.59 -25.68 7.68
C SER A 83 -4.38 -25.96 6.40
N GLU A 84 -4.79 -27.22 6.21
CA GLU A 84 -5.67 -27.64 5.11
C GLU A 84 -7.00 -26.87 5.10
N ARG A 85 -7.48 -26.46 6.28
CA ARG A 85 -8.74 -25.71 6.43
C ARG A 85 -8.58 -24.27 5.96
N PHE A 86 -7.41 -23.67 6.16
CA PHE A 86 -7.15 -22.28 5.77
C PHE A 86 -7.21 -22.05 4.26
N LYS A 87 -7.10 -23.11 3.43
CA LYS A 87 -7.36 -23.04 1.98
C LYS A 87 -8.76 -22.50 1.64
N ARG A 88 -9.72 -22.58 2.56
CA ARG A 88 -11.09 -22.05 2.42
C ARG A 88 -11.25 -20.59 2.85
N ALA A 89 -10.21 -19.95 3.37
CA ALA A 89 -10.26 -18.57 3.88
C ALA A 89 -10.66 -17.54 2.82
N THR A 90 -10.36 -17.82 1.54
CA THR A 90 -10.73 -16.96 0.42
C THR A 90 -11.99 -17.42 -0.32
N ALA A 91 -12.67 -18.45 0.18
CA ALA A 91 -13.80 -19.08 -0.50
C ALA A 91 -15.11 -18.90 0.29
N ASP A 92 -15.25 -19.59 1.42
CA ASP A 92 -16.55 -19.74 2.09
C ASP A 92 -16.49 -19.74 3.63
N ARG A 93 -15.31 -19.52 4.22
CA ARG A 93 -15.09 -19.57 5.68
C ARG A 93 -14.32 -18.35 6.19
N PHE A 94 -14.64 -17.96 7.42
CA PHE A 94 -13.93 -16.92 8.16
C PHE A 94 -13.01 -17.55 9.20
N PHE A 95 -11.84 -16.93 9.41
CA PHE A 95 -10.81 -17.42 10.32
C PHE A 95 -10.40 -16.30 11.28
N ILE A 96 -10.11 -16.67 12.52
CA ILE A 96 -9.49 -15.81 13.51
C ILE A 96 -8.19 -16.49 13.93
N SER A 97 -7.07 -15.82 13.72
CA SER A 97 -5.76 -16.29 14.16
C SER A 97 -5.41 -15.62 15.48
N LEU A 98 -4.99 -16.43 16.46
CA LEU A 98 -4.50 -15.96 17.75
C LEU A 98 -3.01 -16.30 17.82
N GLU A 99 -2.17 -15.27 17.76
CA GLU A 99 -0.72 -15.47 17.73
C GLU A 99 -0.18 -15.84 19.12
N ALA A 100 0.73 -16.82 19.16
CA ALA A 100 1.36 -17.30 20.39
C ALA A 100 2.33 -16.26 21.02
N ALA A 101 2.61 -15.15 20.35
CA ALA A 101 3.48 -14.09 20.84
C ALA A 101 2.84 -13.22 21.94
N ASP A 102 1.50 -13.26 22.14
CA ASP A 102 0.85 -12.56 23.26
C ASP A 102 1.23 -13.24 24.60
N PRO A 103 1.73 -12.51 25.61
CA PRO A 103 2.05 -13.07 26.94
C PRO A 103 0.87 -13.78 27.65
N ARG A 104 -0.38 -13.49 27.26
CA ARG A 104 -1.58 -14.13 27.81
C ARG A 104 -1.99 -15.39 27.06
N PHE A 105 -1.29 -15.74 25.99
CA PHE A 105 -1.58 -16.93 25.21
C PHE A 105 -1.27 -18.19 26.03
N HIS A 106 -2.26 -19.08 26.12
CA HIS A 106 -2.11 -20.39 26.74
C HIS A 106 -2.87 -21.40 25.89
N PRO A 107 -2.22 -22.45 25.35
CA PRO A 107 -2.83 -23.34 24.35
C PRO A 107 -4.23 -23.86 24.73
N GLU A 108 -4.36 -24.40 25.94
CA GLU A 108 -5.63 -24.98 26.41
C GLU A 108 -6.69 -23.92 26.72
N ARG A 109 -6.31 -22.83 27.41
CA ARG A 109 -7.26 -21.78 27.79
C ARG A 109 -7.75 -20.99 26.58
N THR A 110 -6.86 -20.71 25.64
CA THR A 110 -7.18 -20.00 24.41
C THR A 110 -8.08 -20.84 23.51
N ARG A 111 -7.86 -22.17 23.45
CA ARG A 111 -8.76 -23.09 22.76
C ARG A 111 -10.15 -23.11 23.39
N ALA A 112 -10.23 -23.30 24.72
CA ALA A 112 -11.51 -23.28 25.43
C ALA A 112 -12.25 -21.94 25.24
N PHE A 113 -11.52 -20.83 25.28
CA PHE A 113 -12.08 -19.50 25.01
C PHE A 113 -12.65 -19.39 23.58
N ALA A 114 -11.93 -19.86 22.57
CA ALA A 114 -12.42 -19.87 21.19
C ALA A 114 -13.70 -20.71 21.04
N GLU A 115 -13.79 -21.86 21.72
CA GLU A 115 -15.00 -22.70 21.75
C GLU A 115 -16.18 -21.95 22.39
N THR A 116 -15.96 -21.19 23.46
CA THR A 116 -17.03 -20.36 24.07
C THR A 116 -17.56 -19.26 23.15
N LEU A 117 -16.76 -18.81 22.18
CA LEU A 117 -17.17 -17.80 21.18
C LEU A 117 -17.94 -18.41 20.00
N GLY A 118 -18.20 -19.73 20.00
CA GLY A 118 -18.91 -20.42 18.93
C GLY A 118 -18.03 -20.80 17.75
N ALA A 119 -16.72 -20.95 17.95
CA ALA A 119 -15.83 -21.49 16.92
C ALA A 119 -16.29 -22.90 16.52
N GLN A 120 -16.52 -23.11 15.22
CA GLN A 120 -16.91 -24.42 14.69
C GLN A 120 -15.77 -25.42 14.75
N ASP A 121 -14.54 -24.93 14.59
CA ASP A 121 -13.33 -25.71 14.42
C ASP A 121 -12.16 -24.92 15.01
N VAL A 122 -11.37 -25.55 15.87
CA VAL A 122 -10.17 -24.96 16.49
C VAL A 122 -8.97 -25.86 16.23
N GLU A 123 -7.94 -25.28 15.62
CA GLU A 123 -6.71 -25.97 15.23
C GLU A 123 -5.50 -25.19 15.74
N ALA A 124 -4.53 -25.91 16.31
CA ALA A 124 -3.22 -25.34 16.61
C ALA A 124 -2.35 -25.47 15.36
N VAL A 125 -1.82 -24.34 14.88
CA VAL A 125 -0.95 -24.29 13.71
C VAL A 125 0.46 -23.95 14.17
N GLU A 126 1.41 -24.81 13.82
CA GLU A 126 2.84 -24.62 14.08
C GLU A 126 3.53 -24.09 12.81
N ASP A 127 4.64 -23.36 13.00
CA ASP A 127 5.55 -22.94 11.93
C ASP A 127 6.36 -24.12 11.38
#